data_AF-A4WLA5-F1
#
_entry.id   AF-A4WLA5-F1
#
_cell.length_a   1.000
_cell.length_b   1.000
_cell.length_c   1.000
_cell.angle_alpha   90.00
_cell.angle_beta   90.00
_cell.angle_gamma   90.00
#
_symmetry.space_group_name_H-M   'P 1'
#
loop_
_entity.id
_entity.type
_entity.pdbx_description
1 polymer ?
#
loop_
_entity_poly.entity_id
_entity_poly.type
_entity_poly.pdbx_seq_one_letter_code
_entity_poly.pdbx_strand_id
1 'polypeptide(L)' 'MDLRIVAKLVSSKIGEKPADLDEVLEALGVEMGWQEKISLLQYMEGVEAVYHAVSGRIILRKVPQRATI' A
#
# COMPACT_ATOMS: atom_id res chain seq x y z
N MET A 1 14.79 -2.98 7.29
CA MET A 1 13.58 -3.82 7.11
C MET A 1 13.52 -4.28 5.65
N ASP A 2 13.12 -5.52 5.34
CA ASP A 2 12.96 -5.95 3.95
C ASP A 2 11.61 -5.45 3.39
N LEU A 3 11.67 -4.44 2.52
CA LEU A 3 10.49 -3.79 1.93
C LEU A 3 9.62 -4.76 1.13
N ARG A 4 10.18 -5.85 0.58
CA ARG A 4 9.41 -6.84 -0.16
C ARG A 4 8.49 -7.64 0.74
N ILE A 5 8.93 -7.90 1.97
CA ILE A 5 8.11 -8.58 2.98
C ILE A 5 6.99 -7.64 3.43
N VAL A 6 7.31 -6.38 3.71
CA VAL A 6 6.33 -5.37 4.10
C VAL A 6 5.28 -5.18 2.99
N ALA A 7 5.71 -5.07 1.73
CA ALA A 7 4.80 -4.92 0.59
C ALA A 7 3.79 -6.06 0.51
N LYS A 8 4.24 -7.30 0.68
CA LYS A 8 3.34 -8.48 0.73
C LYS A 8 2.35 -8.40 1.89
N LEU A 9 2.82 -8.00 3.07
CA LEU A 9 1.96 -7.87 4.26
C LEU A 9 0.92 -6.77 4.06
N VAL A 10 1.32 -5.58 3.60
CA VAL A 10 0.41 -4.47 3.31
C VAL A 10 -0.60 -4.87 2.24
N SER A 11 -0.15 -5.45 1.12
CA SER A 11 -1.04 -5.94 0.05
C SER A 11 -2.05 -7.00 0.52
N SER A 12 -1.68 -7.83 1.51
CA SER A 12 -2.59 -8.82 2.10
C SER A 12 -3.72 -8.19 2.93
N LYS A 13 -3.52 -6.96 3.44
CA LYS A 13 -4.50 -6.22 4.24
C LYS A 13 -5.47 -5.38 3.41
N ILE A 14 -5.16 -5.12 2.13
CA ILE A 14 -6.05 -4.39 1.23
C ILE A 14 -7.19 -5.32 0.80
N GLY A 15 -8.41 -5.01 1.25
CA GLY A 15 -9.64 -5.72 0.88
C GLY A 15 -10.25 -5.21 -0.43
N GLU A 16 -11.58 -5.31 -0.54
CA GLU A 16 -12.33 -4.75 -1.68
C GLU A 16 -12.43 -3.22 -1.62
N LYS A 17 -12.41 -2.66 -0.41
CA LYS A 17 -12.43 -1.21 -0.20
C LYS A 17 -11.01 -0.65 -0.18
N PRO A 18 -10.80 0.58 -0.68
CA PRO A 18 -9.53 1.27 -0.53
C PRO A 18 -9.14 1.42 0.94
N ALA A 19 -7.84 1.33 1.22
CA ALA A 19 -7.28 1.42 2.57
C ALA A 19 -6.24 2.53 2.66
N ASP A 20 -6.12 3.18 3.81
CA ASP A 20 -5.05 4.13 4.09
C ASP A 20 -3.75 3.38 4.40
N LEU A 21 -2.65 3.73 3.73
CA LEU A 21 -1.34 3.10 3.96
C LEU A 21 -0.87 3.27 5.40
N ASP A 22 -1.10 4.42 6.02
CA ASP A 22 -0.59 4.72 7.36
C ASP A 22 -1.33 3.90 8.41
N GLU A 23 -2.65 3.76 8.26
CA GLU A 23 -3.46 2.90 9.13
C GLU A 23 -3.06 1.43 8.99
N VAL A 24 -2.74 0.98 7.77
CA VAL A 24 -2.29 -0.40 7.54
C VAL A 24 -0.91 -0.64 8.16
N LEU A 25 0.04 0.31 8.00
CA LEU A 25 1.38 0.21 8.60
C LEU A 25 1.32 0.24 10.12
N GLU A 26 0.50 1.13 10.70
CA GLU A 26 0.28 1.21 12.15
C GLU A 26 -0.30 -0.10 12.70
N ALA A 27 -1.31 -0.68 12.04
CA ALA A 27 -1.88 -1.97 12.42
C ALA A 27 -0.87 -3.14 12.34
N LEU A 28 0.21 -3.00 11.56
CA LEU A 28 1.30 -3.95 11.47
C LEU A 28 2.45 -3.64 12.45
N GLY A 29 2.37 -2.56 13.23
CA GLY A 29 3.42 -2.11 14.13
C GLY A 29 4.66 -1.62 13.39
N VAL A 30 4.49 -1.12 12.16
CA VAL A 30 5.57 -0.67 11.28
C VAL A 30 5.53 0.85 11.19
N GLU A 31 6.60 1.51 11.58
CA GLU A 31 6.79 2.95 11.39
C GLU A 31 7.65 3.18 10.14
N MET A 32 7.23 4.09 9.26
CA MET A 32 7.97 4.43 8.04
C MET A 32 7.89 5.94 7.76
N GLY A 33 9.00 6.50 7.33
CA GLY A 33 9.05 7.85 6.79
C GLY A 33 8.43 7.94 5.39
N TRP A 34 8.24 9.17 4.90
CA TRP A 34 7.66 9.42 3.57
C TRP A 34 8.42 8.71 2.45
N GLN A 35 9.74 8.87 2.39
CA GLN A 35 10.58 8.26 1.35
C GLN A 35 10.48 6.73 1.38
N GLU A 36 10.43 6.13 2.56
CA GLU A 36 10.28 4.68 2.72
C GLU A 36 8.91 4.19 2.26
N LYS A 37 7.83 4.95 2.54
CA LYS A 37 6.49 4.67 2.00
C LYS A 37 6.51 4.70 0.47
N ILE A 38 7.17 5.68 -0.15
CA ILE A 38 7.32 5.72 -1.61
C ILE A 38 8.10 4.52 -2.15
N SER A 39 9.20 4.13 -1.50
CA SER A 39 9.96 2.94 -1.87
C SER A 39 9.15 1.65 -1.70
N LEU A 40 8.33 1.55 -0.66
CA LEU A 40 7.43 0.42 -0.43
C LEU A 40 6.47 0.23 -1.60
N LEU A 41 5.86 1.31 -2.10
CA LEU A 41 4.89 1.27 -3.20
C LEU A 41 5.47 0.65 -4.48
N GLN A 42 6.78 0.80 -4.71
CA GLN A 42 7.46 0.23 -5.89
C GLN A 42 7.47 -1.31 -5.89
N TYR A 43 7.24 -1.95 -4.73
CA TYR A 43 7.18 -3.40 -4.58
C TYR A 43 5.74 -3.95 -4.51
N MET A 44 4.73 -3.08 -4.62
CA MET A 44 3.32 -3.46 -4.47
C MET A 44 2.65 -3.74 -5.82
N GLU A 45 2.98 -4.88 -6.42
CA GLU A 45 2.34 -5.33 -7.66
C GLU A 45 0.82 -5.53 -7.50
N GLY A 46 0.05 -5.11 -8.51
CA GLY A 46 -1.42 -5.24 -8.51
C GLY A 46 -2.13 -4.32 -7.52
N VAL A 47 -1.42 -3.35 -6.94
CA VAL A 47 -1.99 -2.31 -6.07
C VAL A 47 -1.78 -0.95 -6.71
N GLU A 48 -2.84 -0.18 -6.77
CA GLU A 48 -2.80 1.24 -7.11
C GLU A 48 -2.71 2.06 -5.84
N ALA A 49 -1.84 3.07 -5.85
CA ALA A 49 -1.67 4.01 -4.75
C ALA A 49 -1.95 5.43 -5.25
N VAL A 50 -2.87 6.13 -4.58
CA VAL A 50 -3.25 7.51 -4.89
C VAL A 50 -2.93 8.40 -3.70
N TYR A 51 -2.24 9.50 -3.95
CA TYR A 51 -2.01 10.52 -2.93
C TYR A 51 -3.22 11.45 -2.81
N HIS A 52 -3.84 11.48 -1.64
CA HIS A 52 -4.93 12.39 -1.33
C HIS A 52 -4.39 13.69 -0.74
N ALA A 53 -4.14 14.68 -1.59
CA ALA A 53 -3.41 15.90 -1.25
C ALA A 53 -4.02 16.73 -0.10
N VAL A 54 -5.35 16.68 0.08
CA VAL A 54 -6.03 17.43 1.15
C VAL A 54 -5.74 16.84 2.53
N SER A 55 -5.64 15.51 2.64
CA SER A 55 -5.39 14.85 3.93
C SER A 55 -3.93 14.42 4.12
N GLY A 56 -3.10 14.52 3.08
CA GLY A 56 -1.72 14.06 3.12
C GLY A 56 -1.56 12.53 3.17
N ARG A 57 -2.62 11.77 2.89
CA ARG A 57 -2.66 10.31 3.03
C ARG A 57 -2.45 9.61 1.70
N ILE A 58 -1.89 8.40 1.76
CA ILE A 58 -1.76 7.50 0.60
C ILE A 58 -2.88 6.47 0.70
N ILE A 59 -3.74 6.45 -0.30
CA ILE A 59 -4.87 5.51 -0.39
C ILE A 59 -4.51 4.39 -1.35
N LEU A 60 -4.65 3.15 -0.90
CA LEU A 60 -4.29 1.93 -1.60
C LEU A 60 -5.53 1.18 -2.06
N ARG A 61 -5.51 0.65 -3.27
CA ARG A 61 -6.60 -0.16 -3.84
C ARG A 61 -6.03 -1.32 -4.65
N LYS A 62 -6.63 -2.51 -4.53
CA LYS A 62 -6.32 -3.63 -5.44
C LYS A 62 -6.82 -3.34 -6.85
N VAL A 63 -5.96 -3.52 -7.84
CA VAL A 63 -6.33 -3.47 -9.25
C VAL A 63 -6.79 -4.87 -9.65
N PRO A 64 -8.02 -5.05 -10.16
CA PRO A 64 -8.44 -6.33 -10.72
C PRO A 64 -7.49 -6.67 -11.88
N GLN A 65 -6.76 -7.78 -11.77
CA GLN A 65 -6.02 -8.28 -12.93
C GLN A 65 -7.06 -8.70 -13.98
N ARG A 66 -7.11 -7.99 -15.11
CA ARG A 66 -7.88 -8.47 -16.26
C ARG A 66 -7.26 -9.81 -16.66
N ALA A 67 -8.05 -10.88 -16.58
CA ALA A 67 -7.67 -12.13 -17.22
C ALA A 67 -7.53 -11.85 -18.72
N THR A 68 -6.31 -11.92 -19.24
CA THR A 68 -6.10 -12.01 -20.68
C THR A 68 -6.66 -13.35 -21.11
N ILE A 69 -7.83 -13.32 -21.77
CA ILE A 69 -8.50 -14.49 -22.37
C ILE A 69 -7.77 -14.88 -23.66
#